data_AF-S0E660-F1
#
_entry.id   AF-S0E660-F1
#
_cell.length_a   1.000
_cell.length_b   1.000
_cell.length_c   1.000
_cell.angle_alpha   90.00
_cell.angle_beta   90.00
_cell.angle_gamma   90.00
#
_symmetry.space_group_name_H-M   'P 1'
#
loop_
_entity.id
_entity.type
_entity.pdbx_description
1 polymer ?
#
loop_
_entity_poly.entity_id
_entity_poly.type
_entity_poly.pdbx_seq_one_letter_code
_entity_poly.pdbx_strand_id
1 'polypeptide(L)'
;MIANQSSNDALGDWRIVDETLGMVLPDKEPDMNQPPLPSPPPPSPPPLPMSELVASIEAKAERPVQVQRTAVAAREHLQGPLYAHLLNVQVDLSLGGQYICRVIGMKCHGEDQHHAHNLRVHLGNVEHRNYNAALAAAQAEPTLSPSVLETPTPITYL
;
A
#
# COMPACT_ATOMS: atom_id res chain seq x y z
N MET A 1 -16.57 -27.09 33.07
CA MET A 1 -15.67 -27.58 32.01
C MET A 1 -16.51 -27.72 30.75
N ILE A 2 -16.42 -26.76 29.82
CA ILE A 2 -17.23 -26.75 28.59
C ILE A 2 -16.25 -26.98 27.44
N ALA A 3 -16.43 -28.09 26.74
CA ALA A 3 -15.67 -28.46 25.56
C ALA A 3 -16.20 -27.67 24.35
N ASN A 4 -15.38 -26.76 23.80
CA ASN A 4 -15.63 -26.16 22.50
C ASN A 4 -15.06 -27.11 21.43
N GLN A 5 -15.94 -27.92 20.82
CA GLN A 5 -15.63 -28.61 19.57
C GLN A 5 -15.78 -27.58 18.44
N SER A 6 -14.65 -27.13 17.92
CA SER A 6 -14.58 -26.27 16.74
C SER A 6 -14.63 -27.14 15.50
N SER A 7 -15.80 -27.17 14.87
CA SER A 7 -16.00 -27.70 13.52
C SER A 7 -15.25 -26.83 12.51
N ASN A 8 -14.22 -27.38 11.87
CA ASN A 8 -13.67 -26.89 10.59
C ASN A 8 -13.10 -28.07 9.80
N ASP A 9 -13.88 -29.14 9.67
CA ASP A 9 -13.66 -30.18 8.65
C ASP A 9 -14.33 -29.72 7.34
N ALA A 10 -13.61 -28.90 6.58
CA ALA A 10 -13.98 -28.51 5.22
C ALA A 10 -12.79 -28.65 4.28
N LEU A 11 -12.10 -29.79 4.36
CA LEU A 11 -10.94 -30.13 3.51
C LEU A 11 -11.14 -31.48 2.81
N GLY A 12 -12.40 -31.81 2.51
CA GLY A 12 -12.77 -33.03 1.81
C GLY A 12 -13.67 -32.73 0.63
N ASP A 13 -13.13 -32.17 -0.47
CA ASP A 13 -13.69 -32.44 -1.81
C ASP A 13 -12.79 -32.01 -3.00
N TRP A 14 -11.50 -32.36 -2.99
CA TRP A 14 -10.63 -32.16 -4.18
C TRP A 14 -10.50 -33.41 -5.06
N ARG A 15 -11.28 -34.47 -4.79
CA ARG A 15 -11.20 -35.73 -5.54
C ARG A 15 -12.13 -35.82 -6.76
N ILE A 16 -12.93 -34.81 -7.04
CA ILE A 16 -13.84 -34.79 -8.20
C ILE A 16 -13.21 -33.96 -9.31
N VAL A 17 -12.01 -34.34 -9.75
CA VAL A 17 -11.45 -33.83 -11.00
C VAL A 17 -11.00 -35.02 -11.84
N ASP A 18 -11.95 -35.42 -12.69
CA ASP A 18 -11.70 -35.88 -14.05
C ASP A 18 -11.35 -37.36 -14.28
N GLU A 19 -12.37 -38.21 -14.10
CA GLU A 19 -12.40 -39.59 -14.60
C GLU A 19 -12.91 -39.69 -16.06
N THR A 20 -12.81 -38.60 -16.84
CA THR A 20 -13.34 -38.51 -18.22
C THR A 20 -12.30 -38.19 -19.30
N LEU A 21 -11.03 -37.94 -18.94
CA LEU A 21 -9.94 -37.88 -19.92
C LEU A 21 -9.42 -39.28 -20.28
N GLY A 22 -10.29 -40.06 -20.95
CA GLY A 22 -9.87 -41.18 -21.79
C GLY A 22 -9.15 -40.67 -23.04
N MET A 23 -8.03 -39.97 -22.87
CA MET A 23 -7.12 -39.62 -23.94
C MET A 23 -6.20 -40.81 -24.17
N VAL A 24 -6.53 -41.65 -25.17
CA VAL A 24 -5.59 -42.63 -25.72
C VAL A 24 -4.46 -41.82 -26.36
N LEU A 25 -3.42 -41.55 -25.56
CA LEU A 25 -2.15 -41.02 -26.06
C LEU A 25 -1.53 -42.12 -26.94
N PRO A 26 -1.27 -41.87 -28.23
CA PRO A 26 -0.50 -42.81 -29.03
C PRO A 26 0.86 -42.99 -28.37
N ASP A 27 1.18 -44.25 -28.07
CA ASP A 27 2.43 -44.71 -27.44
C ASP A 27 3.59 -44.59 -28.43
N LYS A 28 3.91 -43.35 -28.80
CA LYS A 28 5.06 -43.02 -29.62
C LYS A 28 6.08 -42.44 -28.68
N GLU A 29 6.87 -43.32 -28.08
CA GLU A 29 8.05 -42.95 -27.31
C GLU A 29 8.85 -41.93 -28.14
N PRO A 30 9.07 -40.70 -27.63
CA PRO A 30 9.84 -39.71 -28.35
C PRO A 30 11.26 -40.24 -28.50
N ASP A 31 11.72 -40.39 -29.74
CA ASP A 31 13.11 -40.73 -30.02
C ASP A 31 14.02 -39.66 -29.43
N MET A 32 14.65 -40.00 -28.30
CA MET A 32 15.52 -39.12 -27.52
C MET A 32 16.82 -38.75 -28.25
N ASN A 33 17.07 -39.31 -29.45
CA ASN A 33 18.22 -38.96 -30.29
C ASN A 33 17.89 -37.92 -31.37
N GLN A 34 16.66 -37.41 -31.42
CA GLN A 34 16.31 -36.36 -32.38
C GLN A 34 16.78 -35.00 -31.84
N PRO A 35 17.67 -34.27 -32.53
CA PRO A 35 18.01 -32.91 -32.15
C PRO A 35 16.74 -32.05 -32.19
N PRO A 36 16.56 -31.09 -31.26
CA PRO A 36 15.38 -30.23 -31.26
C PRO A 36 15.23 -29.56 -32.63
N LEU A 37 14.11 -29.81 -33.30
CA LEU A 37 13.77 -29.06 -34.50
C LEU A 37 13.73 -27.56 -34.12
N PRO A 38 14.38 -26.68 -34.89
CA PRO A 38 14.27 -25.25 -34.64
C PRO A 38 12.79 -24.88 -34.72
N SER A 39 12.24 -24.39 -33.61
CA SER A 39 10.85 -23.94 -33.58
C SER A 39 10.68 -22.85 -34.63
N PRO A 40 9.60 -22.88 -35.44
CA PRO A 40 9.32 -21.78 -36.35
C PRO A 40 9.19 -20.49 -35.53
N PRO A 41 9.69 -19.35 -36.05
CA PRO A 41 9.56 -18.09 -35.35
C PRO A 41 8.07 -17.81 -35.09
N PRO A 42 7.72 -17.29 -33.90
CA PRO A 42 6.34 -16.92 -33.62
C PRO A 42 5.85 -15.93 -34.68
N PRO A 43 4.58 -16.04 -35.13
CA PRO A 43 4.02 -15.09 -36.07
C PRO A 43 4.12 -13.67 -35.51
N SER A 44 4.59 -12.73 -36.32
CA SER A 44 4.70 -11.34 -35.90
C SER A 44 3.32 -10.79 -35.52
N PRO A 45 3.15 -10.18 -34.34
CA PRO A 45 1.87 -9.61 -33.96
C PRO A 45 1.50 -8.49 -34.95
N PRO A 46 0.22 -8.37 -35.32
CA PRO A 46 -0.23 -7.29 -36.18
C PRO A 46 0.05 -5.93 -35.52
N PRO A 47 0.39 -4.90 -36.32
CA PRO A 47 0.62 -3.56 -35.79
C PRO A 47 -0.64 -3.06 -35.10
N LEU A 48 -0.52 -2.72 -33.82
CA LEU A 48 -1.62 -2.16 -33.04
C LEU A 48 -2.01 -0.79 -33.62
N PRO A 49 -3.31 -0.48 -33.72
CA PRO A 49 -3.75 0.86 -34.10
C PRO A 49 -3.23 1.88 -33.09
N MET A 50 -2.87 3.09 -33.59
CA MET A 50 -2.29 4.15 -32.76
C MET A 50 -3.14 4.48 -31.52
N SER A 51 -4.47 4.33 -31.59
CA SER A 51 -5.39 4.52 -30.46
C SER A 51 -5.16 3.51 -29.32
N GLU A 52 -4.86 2.26 -29.66
CA GLU A 52 -4.60 1.20 -28.67
C GLU A 52 -3.20 1.33 -28.08
N LEU A 53 -2.23 1.80 -28.89
CA LEU A 53 -0.90 2.17 -28.40
C LEU A 53 -0.97 3.30 -27.37
N VAL A 54 -1.73 4.37 -27.65
CA VAL A 54 -1.93 5.49 -26.72
C VAL A 54 -2.62 5.03 -25.44
N ALA A 55 -3.71 4.26 -25.56
CA ALA A 55 -4.40 3.70 -24.39
C ALA A 55 -3.48 2.79 -23.55
N SER A 56 -2.61 2.02 -24.18
CA SER A 56 -1.66 1.14 -23.49
C SER A 56 -0.56 1.94 -22.76
N ILE A 57 -0.11 3.05 -23.34
CA ILE A 57 0.84 3.97 -22.70
C ILE A 57 0.19 4.64 -21.48
N GLU A 58 -1.03 5.16 -21.63
CA GLU A 58 -1.80 5.79 -20.55
C GLU A 58 -2.07 4.79 -19.42
N ALA A 59 -2.58 3.60 -19.73
CA ALA A 59 -2.82 2.55 -18.74
C ALA A 59 -1.53 2.13 -18.01
N LYS A 60 -0.38 2.14 -18.69
CA LYS A 60 0.92 1.83 -18.07
C LYS A 60 1.40 2.97 -17.17
N ALA A 61 1.08 4.21 -17.49
CA ALA A 61 1.37 5.39 -16.66
C ALA A 61 0.46 5.48 -15.41
N GLU A 62 -0.78 4.99 -15.48
CA GLU A 62 -1.71 5.00 -14.34
C GLU A 62 -1.45 3.90 -13.31
N ARG A 63 -0.92 2.74 -13.74
CA ARG A 63 -0.58 1.62 -12.83
C ARG A 63 0.27 2.02 -11.62
N PRO A 64 1.40 2.76 -11.75
CA PRO A 64 2.21 3.12 -10.58
C PRO A 64 1.44 3.99 -9.57
N VAL A 65 0.60 4.91 -10.05
CA VAL A 65 -0.25 5.75 -9.19
C VAL A 65 -1.27 4.90 -8.45
N GLN A 66 -1.92 3.97 -9.16
CA GLN A 66 -2.91 3.08 -8.55
C GLN A 66 -2.26 2.13 -7.53
N VAL A 67 -1.10 1.54 -7.84
CA VAL A 67 -0.34 0.69 -6.93
C VAL A 67 0.09 1.46 -5.68
N GLN A 68 0.50 2.72 -5.83
CA GLN A 68 0.86 3.54 -4.69
C GLN A 68 -0.35 3.84 -3.79
N ARG A 69 -1.51 4.16 -4.37
CA ARG A 69 -2.75 4.38 -3.61
C ARG A 69 -3.20 3.13 -2.85
N THR A 70 -3.18 1.97 -3.50
CA THR A 70 -3.55 0.71 -2.84
C THR A 70 -2.55 0.34 -1.74
N ALA A 71 -1.25 0.60 -1.94
CA ALA A 71 -0.24 0.40 -0.91
C ALA A 71 -0.44 1.32 0.31
N VAL A 72 -0.78 2.60 0.10
CA VAL A 72 -1.08 3.55 1.17
C VAL A 72 -2.31 3.09 1.96
N ALA A 73 -3.39 2.72 1.29
CA ALA A 73 -4.62 2.23 1.95
C ALA A 73 -4.36 0.95 2.75
N ALA A 74 -3.59 0.01 2.20
CA ALA A 74 -3.21 -1.21 2.92
C ALA A 74 -2.37 -0.91 4.18
N ARG A 75 -1.44 0.06 4.10
CA ARG A 75 -0.66 0.51 5.26
C ARG A 75 -1.53 1.17 6.30
N GLU A 76 -2.47 2.02 5.90
CA GLU A 76 -3.41 2.65 6.83
C GLU A 76 -4.21 1.60 7.60
N HIS A 77 -4.75 0.60 6.89
CA HIS A 77 -5.53 -0.46 7.53
C HIS A 77 -4.70 -1.32 8.50
N LEU A 78 -3.48 -1.69 8.12
CA LEU A 78 -2.63 -2.60 8.91
C LEU A 78 -1.86 -1.89 10.03
N GLN A 79 -1.42 -0.66 9.80
CA GLN A 79 -0.54 0.09 10.69
C GLN A 79 -1.26 1.20 11.45
N GLY A 80 -2.40 1.69 10.96
CA GLY A 80 -3.20 2.74 11.63
C GLY A 80 -3.44 2.48 13.12
N PRO A 81 -3.82 1.27 13.55
CA PRO A 81 -4.00 0.96 14.98
C PRO A 81 -2.74 1.14 15.83
N LEU A 82 -1.53 1.07 15.26
CA LEU A 82 -0.28 1.32 15.98
C LEU A 82 -0.06 2.79 16.30
N TYR A 83 -0.66 3.70 15.51
CA TYR A 83 -0.57 5.15 15.67
C TYR A 83 -1.81 5.76 16.32
N ALA A 84 -2.83 4.96 16.65
CA ALA A 84 -4.12 5.42 17.14
C ALA A 84 -4.05 6.26 18.44
N HIS A 85 -3.00 6.10 19.25
CA HIS A 85 -2.79 6.89 20.46
C HIS A 85 -2.11 8.25 20.22
N LEU A 86 -1.65 8.53 19.00
CA LEU A 86 -0.97 9.77 18.61
C LEU A 86 -1.86 10.60 17.67
N LEU A 87 -3.02 11.05 18.18
CA LEU A 87 -4.07 11.67 17.36
C LEU A 87 -3.68 13.01 16.71
N ASN A 88 -2.69 13.70 17.24
CA ASN A 88 -2.29 15.05 16.81
C ASN A 88 -1.07 15.03 15.90
N VAL A 89 -0.44 13.86 15.70
CA VAL A 89 0.74 13.75 14.84
C VAL A 89 0.35 13.41 13.41
N GLN A 90 1.11 13.94 12.45
CA GLN A 90 0.98 13.54 11.05
C GLN A 90 1.83 12.29 10.78
N VAL A 91 1.25 11.31 10.06
CA VAL A 91 1.88 10.03 9.76
C VAL A 91 2.16 9.94 8.25
N ASP A 92 3.43 9.76 7.86
CA ASP A 92 3.81 9.55 6.46
C ASP A 92 3.60 8.09 6.04
N LEU A 93 2.42 7.82 5.46
CA LEU A 93 2.09 6.52 4.90
C LEU A 93 2.75 6.24 3.54
N SER A 94 3.44 7.21 2.94
CA SER A 94 4.09 7.06 1.63
C SER A 94 5.39 6.27 1.72
N LEU A 95 6.11 6.39 2.86
CA LEU A 95 7.38 5.67 3.08
C LEU A 95 7.22 4.15 2.90
N GLY A 96 8.18 3.51 2.25
CA GLY A 96 8.27 2.05 2.17
C GLY A 96 8.67 1.43 3.51
N GLY A 97 8.38 0.14 3.71
CA GLY A 97 8.76 -0.59 4.93
C GLY A 97 7.60 -0.88 5.88
N GLN A 98 7.70 -1.99 6.61
CA GLN A 98 6.61 -2.48 7.46
C GLN A 98 6.70 -1.95 8.89
N TYR A 99 7.91 -1.80 9.45
CA TYR A 99 8.13 -1.47 10.85
C TYR A 99 8.93 -0.17 11.03
N ILE A 100 8.66 0.81 10.17
CA ILE A 100 9.32 2.11 10.23
C ILE A 100 8.51 3.10 11.07
N CYS A 101 9.20 4.00 11.77
CA CYS A 101 8.57 5.14 12.41
C CYS A 101 8.14 6.17 11.36
N ARG A 102 6.84 6.48 11.30
CA ARG A 102 6.24 7.35 10.29
C ARG A 102 5.82 8.71 10.83
N VAL A 103 6.21 9.07 12.05
CA VAL A 103 5.81 10.35 12.66
C VAL A 103 6.61 11.49 12.06
N ILE A 104 5.93 12.39 11.36
CA ILE A 104 6.56 13.53 10.68
C ILE A 104 7.01 14.58 11.70
N GLY A 105 8.21 15.12 11.49
CA GLY A 105 8.81 16.17 12.33
C GLY A 105 9.61 15.67 13.53
N MET A 106 9.73 14.35 13.70
CA MET A 106 10.59 13.73 14.71
C MET A 106 11.91 13.21 14.10
N LYS A 107 12.97 13.12 14.91
CA LYS A 107 14.30 12.65 14.45
C LYS A 107 14.32 11.18 14.02
N CYS A 108 13.46 10.37 14.60
CA CYS A 108 13.30 8.95 14.27
C CYS A 108 12.44 8.69 13.02
N HIS A 109 11.99 9.74 12.31
CA HIS A 109 11.20 9.58 11.09
C HIS A 109 11.96 8.77 10.03
N GLY A 110 11.37 7.67 9.58
CA GLY A 110 11.96 6.72 8.64
C GLY A 110 12.85 5.65 9.27
N GLU A 111 13.05 5.67 10.58
CA GLU A 111 13.89 4.68 11.28
C GLU A 111 13.18 3.32 11.37
N ASP A 112 13.87 2.25 10.95
CA ASP A 112 13.36 0.88 11.00
C ASP A 112 13.50 0.28 12.41
N GLN A 113 12.39 -0.24 12.93
CA GLN A 113 12.31 -0.89 14.24
C GLN A 113 12.42 -2.42 14.15
N HIS A 114 12.59 -2.96 12.94
CA HIS A 114 12.74 -4.37 12.56
C HIS A 114 11.52 -5.26 12.80
N HIS A 115 10.71 -5.01 13.84
CA HIS A 115 9.55 -5.82 14.22
C HIS A 115 8.39 -4.97 14.75
N ALA A 116 7.16 -5.49 14.62
CA ALA A 116 5.93 -4.81 15.06
C ALA A 116 5.93 -4.44 16.55
N HIS A 117 6.47 -5.34 17.40
CA HIS A 117 6.56 -5.12 18.84
C HIS A 117 7.45 -3.92 19.17
N ASN A 118 8.63 -3.84 18.54
CA ASN A 118 9.56 -2.74 18.73
C ASN A 118 8.95 -1.41 18.29
N LEU A 119 8.28 -1.39 17.13
CA LEU A 119 7.58 -0.19 16.67
C LEU A 119 6.51 0.26 17.67
N ARG A 120 5.73 -0.67 18.24
CA ARG A 120 4.74 -0.34 19.27
C ARG A 120 5.38 0.26 20.52
N VAL A 121 6.46 -0.35 21.02
CA VAL A 121 7.20 0.17 22.19
C VAL A 121 7.80 1.55 21.89
N HIS A 122 8.40 1.72 20.71
CA HIS A 122 8.98 2.96 20.23
C HIS A 122 7.95 4.10 20.15
N LEU A 123 6.80 3.87 19.51
CA LEU A 123 5.69 4.84 19.43
C LEU A 123 5.07 5.11 20.81
N GLY A 124 5.23 4.18 21.75
CA GLY A 124 4.80 4.32 23.14
C GLY A 124 5.76 5.13 24.01
N ASN A 125 6.95 5.49 23.52
CA ASN A 125 7.97 6.20 24.28
C ASN A 125 7.55 7.64 24.62
N VAL A 126 8.15 8.20 25.67
CA VAL A 126 7.87 9.54 26.21
C VAL A 126 8.06 10.62 25.15
N GLU A 127 9.06 10.49 24.28
CA GLU A 127 9.33 11.47 23.22
C GLU A 127 8.14 11.64 22.26
N HIS A 128 7.55 10.53 21.79
CA HIS A 128 6.38 10.55 20.91
C HIS A 128 5.15 11.14 21.59
N ARG A 129 4.94 10.81 22.86
CA ARG A 129 3.82 11.33 23.66
C ARG A 129 3.97 12.83 23.89
N ASN A 130 5.16 13.29 24.23
CA ASN A 130 5.46 14.70 24.45
C ASN A 130 5.29 15.50 23.16
N TYR A 131 5.77 14.97 22.02
CA TYR A 131 5.57 15.60 20.72
C TYR A 131 4.09 15.70 20.33
N ASN A 132 3.33 14.61 20.49
CA ASN A 132 1.88 14.61 20.27
C ASN A 132 1.14 15.61 21.18
N ALA A 133 1.54 15.73 22.44
CA ALA A 133 0.97 16.67 23.38
C ALA A 133 1.34 18.13 23.04
N ALA A 134 2.57 18.39 22.61
CA ALA A 134 3.01 19.70 22.17
C ALA A 134 2.24 20.18 20.94
N LEU A 135 2.00 19.29 19.96
CA LEU A 135 1.15 19.61 18.81
C LEU A 135 -0.29 19.90 19.22
N ALA A 136 -0.85 19.12 20.17
CA ALA A 136 -2.17 19.39 20.71
C ALA A 136 -2.26 20.78 21.38
N ALA A 137 -1.25 21.15 22.16
CA ALA A 137 -1.18 22.44 22.83
C ALA A 137 -1.07 23.60 21.83
N ALA A 138 -0.22 23.45 20.81
CA ALA A 138 -0.06 24.46 19.75
C ALA A 138 -1.35 24.67 18.93
N GLN A 139 -2.16 23.63 18.74
CA GLN A 139 -3.46 23.74 18.07
C GLN A 139 -4.55 24.35 18.97
N ALA A 140 -4.43 24.16 20.29
CA ALA A 140 -5.37 24.70 21.27
C ALA A 140 -5.13 26.18 21.58
N GLU A 141 -3.94 26.72 21.30
CA GLU A 141 -3.65 28.14 21.48
C GLU A 141 -4.49 28.96 20.48
N PRO A 142 -5.49 29.74 20.95
CA PRO A 142 -6.25 30.59 20.05
C PRO A 142 -5.28 31.64 19.52
N THR A 143 -5.14 31.70 18.20
CA THR A 143 -4.45 32.80 17.54
C THR A 143 -5.20 34.08 17.89
N LEU A 144 -4.75 34.78 18.93
CA LEU A 144 -5.06 36.19 19.12
C LEU A 144 -4.36 36.93 17.99
N SER A 145 -4.91 36.83 16.78
CA SER A 145 -4.44 37.64 15.66
C SER A 145 -4.71 39.11 15.99
N PRO A 146 -3.74 39.99 15.71
CA PRO A 146 -3.84 41.41 16.01
C PRO A 146 -4.98 42.04 15.20
N SER A 147 -5.76 42.90 15.85
CA SER A 147 -6.74 43.77 15.19
C SER A 147 -6.07 44.54 14.07
N VAL A 148 -6.33 44.16 12.83
CA VAL A 148 -6.13 45.05 11.67
C VAL A 148 -7.33 45.97 11.63
N LEU A 149 -7.23 47.06 12.40
CA LEU A 149 -8.03 48.26 12.18
C LEU A 149 -7.08 49.28 11.58
N GLU A 150 -7.19 49.54 10.28
CA GLU A 150 -7.26 50.91 9.76
C GLU A 150 -7.54 50.89 8.26
N THR A 151 -8.73 51.38 7.94
CA THR A 151 -9.24 51.65 6.60
C THR A 151 -8.55 52.92 6.09
N PRO A 152 -7.89 52.93 4.91
CA PRO A 152 -7.39 54.17 4.35
C PRO A 152 -8.56 55.03 3.86
N THR A 153 -8.65 56.25 4.38
CA THR A 153 -9.59 57.29 3.96
C THR A 153 -9.33 57.71 2.51
N PRO A 154 -10.36 57.91 1.67
CA PRO A 154 -10.18 58.42 0.32
C PRO A 154 -9.87 59.93 0.35
N ILE A 155 -8.75 60.30 -0.25
CA ILE A 155 -8.34 61.69 -0.51
C ILE A 155 -9.29 62.28 -1.56
N THR A 156 -9.98 63.36 -1.19
CA THR A 156 -10.73 64.22 -2.12
C THR A 156 -9.75 65.21 -2.74
N TYR A 157 -9.58 65.17 -4.07
CA TYR A 157 -8.90 66.21 -4.84
C TYR A 157 -9.91 67.29 -5.22
N LEU A 158 -9.56 68.56 -4.96
CA LEU A 158 -10.15 69.78 -5.54
C LEU A 158 -9.18 70.34 -6.58
#